data_AF-A0A392RNI7-F1
#
_entry.id   AF-A0A392RNI7-F1
#
_cell.length_a   1.000
_cell.length_b   1.000
_cell.length_c   1.000
_cell.angle_alpha   90.00
_cell.angle_beta   90.00
_cell.angle_gamma   90.00
#
_symmetry.space_group_name_H-M   'P 1'
#
loop_
_entity.id
_entity.type
_entity.pdbx_description
1 polymer ?
#
loop_
_entity_poly.entity_id
_entity_poly.type
_entity_poly.pdbx_seq_one_letter_code
_entity_poly.pdbx_strand_id
1 'polypeptide(L)'
;PTAADRERALQLEQEEHELRFQREIMEGDMLALVERDPTLYFNIKSLFNKLQTPRTNEALFQLVTQAENFLEQYAKNFHHLNSNILLRNTQISAQLDHFNQATKYNEEVAKIKTASTSAFLQVAACEDN
;
A
#
# COMPACT_ATOMS: atom_id res chain seq x y z
N PRO A 1 8.76 27.21 39.72
CA PRO A 1 9.02 27.78 38.38
C PRO A 1 8.25 29.09 38.18
N THR A 2 8.94 30.15 37.76
CA THR A 2 8.31 31.44 37.44
C THR A 2 7.66 31.40 36.04
N ALA A 3 6.81 32.39 35.71
CA ALA A 3 6.24 32.50 34.37
C ALA A 3 7.33 32.63 33.28
N ALA A 4 8.42 33.34 33.58
CA ALA A 4 9.56 33.49 32.67
C ALA A 4 10.34 32.18 32.45
N ASP A 5 10.36 31.28 33.44
CA ASP A 5 11.01 29.97 33.29
C ASP A 5 10.19 29.04 32.39
N ARG A 6 8.86 29.12 32.49
CA ARG A 6 7.95 28.37 31.60
C ARG A 6 8.04 28.86 30.16
N GLU A 7 8.09 30.18 29.97
CA GLU A 7 8.20 30.78 28.65
C GLU A 7 9.50 30.37 27.95
N ARG A 8 10.63 30.38 28.67
CA ARG A 8 11.91 29.90 28.14
C ARG A 8 11.89 28.41 27.79
N ALA A 9 11.25 27.58 28.61
CA ALA A 9 11.12 26.15 28.31
C ALA A 9 10.33 25.90 27.02
N LEU A 10 9.22 26.62 26.82
CA LEU A 10 8.43 26.52 25.59
C LEU A 10 9.21 26.99 24.35
N GLN A 11 10.03 28.03 24.50
CA GLN A 11 10.87 28.51 23.41
C GLN A 11 11.93 27.49 22.99
N LEU A 12 12.59 26.86 23.97
CA LEU A 12 13.58 25.81 23.70
C LEU A 12 12.95 24.56 23.07
N GLU A 13 11.76 24.16 23.52
CA GLU A 13 11.01 23.04 22.93
C GLU A 13 10.64 23.34 21.47
N GLN A 14 10.18 24.56 21.19
CA GLN A 14 9.91 25.01 19.84
C GLN A 14 11.17 24.92 18.98
N GLU A 15 12.30 25.51 19.41
CA GLU A 15 13.57 25.46 18.67
C GLU A 15 14.06 24.04 18.40
N GLU A 16 13.89 23.13 19.36
CA GLU A 16 14.21 21.71 19.18
C GLU A 16 13.37 21.07 18.06
N HIS A 17 12.07 21.37 18.02
CA HIS A 17 11.18 20.88 16.97
C HIS A 17 11.54 21.46 15.60
N GLU A 18 11.88 22.74 15.53
CA GLU A 18 12.29 23.40 14.29
C GLU A 18 13.58 22.79 13.73
N LEU A 19 14.58 22.57 14.59
CA LEU A 19 15.83 21.90 14.22
C LEU A 19 15.59 20.47 13.73
N ARG A 20 14.69 19.75 14.39
CA ARG A 20 14.34 18.39 13.98
C ARG A 20 13.66 18.39 12.61
N PHE A 21 12.73 19.31 12.37
CA PHE A 21 12.07 19.47 11.06
C PHE A 21 13.09 19.77 9.97
N GLN A 22 14.01 20.71 10.23
CA GLN A 22 15.04 21.04 9.25
C GLN A 22 15.90 19.81 8.89
N ARG A 23 16.40 19.09 9.90
CA ARG A 23 17.29 17.94 9.67
C ARG A 23 16.60 16.74 9.03
N GLU A 24 15.42 16.36 9.52
CA GLU A 24 14.76 15.12 9.11
C GLU A 24 13.92 15.30 7.85
N ILE A 25 13.40 16.51 7.60
CA ILE A 25 12.37 16.75 6.58
C ILE A 25 12.89 17.63 5.45
N MET A 26 13.56 18.75 5.76
CA MET A 26 14.02 19.69 4.74
C MET A 26 15.35 19.26 4.11
N GLU A 27 16.31 18.85 4.94
CA GLU A 27 17.64 18.39 4.52
C GLU A 27 17.68 16.86 4.35
N GLY A 28 16.78 16.16 5.03
CA GLY A 28 16.67 14.71 5.01
C GLY A 28 15.71 14.19 3.94
N ASP A 29 15.52 12.87 3.94
CA ASP A 29 14.52 12.20 3.11
C ASP A 29 13.40 11.65 3.99
N MET A 30 12.36 12.46 4.15
CA MET A 30 11.17 12.13 4.93
C MET A 30 10.51 10.82 4.45
N LEU A 31 10.48 10.57 3.14
CA LEU A 31 9.79 9.42 2.58
C LEU A 31 10.58 8.13 2.83
N ALA A 32 11.91 8.16 2.63
CA ALA A 32 12.77 7.03 2.93
C ALA A 32 12.69 6.60 4.41
N LEU A 33 12.48 7.55 5.34
CA LEU A 33 12.25 7.24 6.76
C LEU A 33 10.97 6.42 6.94
N VAL A 34 9.87 6.83 6.31
CA VAL A 34 8.57 6.17 6.42
C VAL A 34 8.54 4.83 5.67
N GLU A 35 9.26 4.70 4.57
CA GLU A 35 9.43 3.43 3.86
C GLU A 35 10.16 2.40 4.70
N ARG A 36 11.21 2.81 5.40
CA ARG A 36 11.99 1.94 6.28
C ARG A 36 11.20 1.51 7.50
N ASP A 37 10.46 2.44 8.11
CA ASP A 37 9.62 2.19 9.27
C ASP A 37 8.30 2.98 9.18
N PRO A 38 7.20 2.32 8.77
CA PRO A 38 5.90 2.96 8.62
C PRO A 38 5.34 3.57 9.92
N THR A 39 5.82 3.15 11.09
CA THR A 39 5.37 3.74 12.37
C THR A 39 5.85 5.18 12.54
N LEU A 40 6.94 5.56 11.86
CA LEU A 40 7.48 6.92 11.87
C LEU A 40 6.53 7.94 11.23
N TYR A 41 5.57 7.50 10.42
CA TYR A 41 4.51 8.37 9.88
C TYR A 41 3.83 9.17 10.99
N PHE A 42 3.43 8.51 12.09
CA PHE A 42 2.76 9.18 13.20
C PHE A 42 3.70 10.09 14.00
N ASN A 43 4.98 9.72 14.10
CA ASN A 43 5.99 10.54 14.77
C ASN A 43 6.26 11.84 14.00
N ILE A 44 6.30 11.77 12.66
CA ILE A 44 6.48 12.93 11.78
C ILE A 44 5.22 13.80 11.79
N LYS A 45 4.02 13.22 11.69
CA LYS A 45 2.75 13.96 11.86
C LYS A 45 2.66 14.65 13.22
N SER A 46 3.12 14.00 14.29
CA SER A 46 3.17 14.62 15.62
C SER A 46 4.11 15.82 15.65
N LEU A 47 5.28 15.72 15.01
CA LEU A 47 6.20 16.85 14.87
C LEU A 47 5.56 18.02 14.11
N PHE A 48 4.86 17.76 13.00
CA PHE A 48 4.17 18.80 12.24
C PHE A 48 3.11 19.52 13.08
N ASN A 49 2.27 18.78 13.80
CA ASN A 49 1.28 19.38 14.72
C ASN A 49 1.94 20.26 15.80
N LYS A 50 3.10 19.84 16.33
CA LYS A 50 3.85 20.63 17.32
C LYS A 50 4.47 21.91 16.74
N LEU A 51 4.68 21.95 15.42
CA LEU A 51 5.18 23.10 14.68
C LEU A 51 4.07 23.94 14.03
N GLN A 52 2.81 23.54 14.12
CA GLN A 52 1.67 24.32 13.63
C GLN A 52 1.07 25.16 14.76
N THR A 53 1.92 25.95 15.40
CA THR A 53 1.54 26.79 16.56
C THR A 53 1.67 28.27 16.23
N PRO A 54 0.99 29.17 16.96
CA PRO A 54 1.16 30.62 16.78
C PRO A 54 2.59 31.14 17.05
N ARG A 55 3.46 30.33 17.67
CA ARG A 55 4.88 30.66 17.91
C ARG A 55 5.74 30.41 16.68
N THR A 56 5.24 29.59 15.75
CA THR A 56 5.97 29.25 14.53
C THR A 56 5.84 30.41 13.55
N ASN A 57 6.97 30.84 12.99
CA ASN A 57 6.93 31.88 11.97
C ASN A 57 6.16 31.40 10.72
N GLU A 58 5.58 32.34 9.98
CA GLU A 58 4.69 32.03 8.86
C GLU A 58 5.37 31.18 7.77
N ALA A 59 6.62 31.49 7.43
CA ALA A 59 7.35 30.75 6.39
C ALA A 59 7.54 29.28 6.78
N LEU A 60 7.95 29.02 8.03
CA LEU A 60 8.10 27.68 8.55
C LEU A 60 6.73 26.97 8.64
N PHE A 61 5.69 27.65 9.10
CA PHE A 61 4.33 27.10 9.13
C PHE A 61 3.87 26.64 7.74
N GLN A 62 4.13 27.43 6.70
CA GLN A 62 3.82 27.06 5.32
C GLN A 62 4.63 25.85 4.84
N LEU A 63 5.92 25.76 5.19
CA LEU A 63 6.76 24.61 4.87
C LEU A 63 6.26 23.34 5.57
N VAL A 64 5.93 23.41 6.87
CA VAL A 64 5.37 22.29 7.62
C VAL A 64 4.06 21.81 6.98
N THR A 65 3.18 22.73 6.61
CA THR A 65 1.90 22.41 5.95
C THR A 65 2.10 21.75 4.58
N GLN A 66 3.11 22.18 3.82
CA GLN A 66 3.44 21.56 2.54
C GLN A 66 4.02 20.16 2.72
N ALA A 67 4.96 19.99 3.66
CA ALA A 67 5.55 18.69 3.97
C ALA A 67 4.49 17.69 4.47
N GLU A 68 3.55 18.16 5.30
CA GLU A 68 2.43 17.36 5.79
C GLU A 68 1.52 16.89 4.65
N ASN A 69 1.12 17.78 3.74
CA ASN A 69 0.34 17.40 2.56
C ASN A 69 1.06 16.37 1.72
N PHE A 70 2.38 16.54 1.51
CA PHE A 70 3.17 15.59 0.73
C PHE A 70 3.22 14.22 1.40
N LEU A 71 3.43 14.17 2.72
CA LEU A 71 3.41 12.95 3.51
C LEU A 71 2.05 12.22 3.44
N GLU A 72 0.94 12.96 3.51
CA GLU A 72 -0.40 12.37 3.41
C GLU A 72 -0.68 11.80 2.03
N GLN A 73 -0.28 12.50 0.96
CA GLN A 73 -0.43 12.01 -0.41
C GLN A 73 0.40 10.74 -0.63
N TYR A 74 1.63 10.72 -0.11
CA TYR A 74 2.48 9.54 -0.14
C TYR A 74 1.79 8.34 0.55
N ALA A 75 1.29 8.52 1.78
CA ALA A 75 0.63 7.45 2.52
C ALA A 75 -0.61 6.90 1.80
N LYS A 76 -1.43 7.79 1.21
CA LYS A 76 -2.60 7.39 0.39
C LYS A 76 -2.17 6.57 -0.82
N ASN A 77 -1.18 7.05 -1.57
CA ASN A 77 -0.68 6.37 -2.76
C ASN A 77 -0.08 5.00 -2.42
N PHE A 78 0.70 4.91 -1.34
CA PHE A 78 1.26 3.66 -0.85
C PHE A 78 0.17 2.64 -0.51
N HIS A 79 -0.88 3.07 0.20
CA HIS A 79 -2.01 2.20 0.51
C HIS A 79 -2.74 1.74 -0.76
N HIS A 80 -3.01 2.64 -1.71
CA HIS A 80 -3.64 2.30 -2.98
C HIS A 80 -2.81 1.28 -3.78
N LEU A 81 -1.50 1.43 -3.83
CA LEU A 81 -0.61 0.48 -4.50
C LEU A 81 -0.68 -0.91 -3.87
N ASN A 82 -0.60 -1.01 -2.55
CA ASN A 82 -0.71 -2.29 -1.85
C ASN A 82 -2.07 -2.97 -2.08
N SER A 83 -3.16 -2.21 -2.02
CA SER A 83 -4.51 -2.72 -2.30
C SER A 83 -4.63 -3.24 -3.74
N ASN A 84 -4.04 -2.53 -4.71
CA ASN A 84 -4.02 -2.96 -6.11
C ASN A 84 -3.19 -4.22 -6.34
N ILE A 85 -2.04 -4.34 -5.65
CA ILE A 85 -1.21 -5.57 -5.70
C ILE A 85 -2.00 -6.76 -5.17
N LEU A 86 -2.69 -6.60 -4.03
CA LEU A 86 -3.51 -7.66 -3.46
C LEU A 86 -4.65 -8.06 -4.41
N LEU A 87 -5.37 -7.10 -4.97
CA LEU A 87 -6.44 -7.35 -5.93
C LEU A 87 -5.92 -8.09 -7.17
N ARG A 88 -4.80 -7.65 -7.73
CA ARG A 88 -4.16 -8.28 -8.88
C ARG A 88 -3.79 -9.72 -8.59
N ASN A 89 -3.21 -10.00 -7.42
CA ASN A 89 -2.83 -11.36 -7.03
C ASN A 89 -4.06 -12.26 -6.90
N THR A 90 -5.15 -11.77 -6.30
CA THR A 90 -6.42 -12.50 -6.21
C THR A 90 -6.99 -12.80 -7.59
N GLN A 91 -6.96 -11.84 -8.51
CA GLN A 91 -7.42 -12.05 -9.89
C GLN A 91 -6.57 -13.07 -10.65
N ILE A 92 -5.24 -13.05 -10.47
CA ILE A 92 -4.34 -14.03 -11.06
C ILE A 92 -4.67 -15.43 -10.54
N SER A 93 -4.87 -15.60 -9.23
CA SER A 93 -5.25 -16.89 -8.64
C SER A 93 -6.58 -17.40 -9.18
N ALA A 94 -7.61 -16.55 -9.21
CA ALA A 94 -8.92 -16.92 -9.76
C ALA A 94 -8.85 -17.33 -11.24
N GLN A 95 -8.03 -16.63 -12.03
CA GLN A 95 -7.84 -16.96 -13.44
C GLN A 95 -7.11 -18.29 -13.63
N LEU A 96 -6.13 -18.59 -12.78
CA LEU A 96 -5.45 -19.87 -12.77
C LEU A 96 -6.40 -21.02 -12.41
N ASP A 97 -7.27 -20.83 -11.43
CA ASP A 97 -8.29 -21.82 -11.06
C ASP A 97 -9.26 -22.11 -12.20
N HIS A 98 -9.75 -21.06 -12.88
CA HIS A 98 -10.59 -21.22 -14.07
C HIS A 98 -9.88 -21.98 -15.18
N PHE A 99 -8.59 -21.70 -15.41
CA PHE A 99 -7.81 -22.40 -16.43
C PHE A 99 -7.62 -23.89 -16.08
N ASN A 100 -7.31 -24.19 -14.82
CA ASN A 100 -7.19 -25.56 -14.33
C ASN A 100 -8.51 -26.33 -14.46
N GLN A 101 -9.62 -25.67 -14.12
CA GLN A 101 -10.96 -26.25 -14.24
C GLN A 101 -11.34 -26.52 -15.71
N ALA A 102 -11.11 -25.56 -16.60
CA ALA A 102 -11.35 -25.72 -18.04
C ALA A 102 -10.51 -26.87 -18.62
N THR A 103 -9.24 -26.96 -18.22
CA THR A 103 -8.34 -28.05 -18.62
C THR A 103 -8.91 -29.41 -18.19
N LYS A 104 -9.32 -29.53 -16.93
CA LYS A 104 -9.94 -30.76 -16.40
C LYS A 104 -11.20 -31.16 -17.18
N TYR A 105 -12.11 -30.22 -17.45
CA TYR A 105 -13.32 -30.52 -18.22
C TYR A 105 -13.01 -30.90 -19.67
N ASN A 106 -12.02 -30.27 -20.30
CA ASN A 106 -11.59 -30.64 -21.64
C ASN A 106 -11.05 -32.08 -21.68
N GLU A 107 -10.29 -32.50 -20.67
CA GLU A 107 -9.84 -33.89 -20.54
C GLU A 107 -11.00 -34.86 -20.33
N GLU A 108 -12.01 -34.51 -19.52
CA GLU A 108 -13.21 -35.32 -19.32
C GLU A 108 -14.02 -35.46 -20.62
N VAL A 109 -14.22 -34.36 -21.36
CA VAL A 109 -14.89 -34.38 -22.66
C VAL A 109 -14.14 -35.24 -23.67
N ALA A 110 -12.81 -35.18 -23.69
CA ALA A 110 -12.00 -36.03 -24.57
C ALA A 110 -12.21 -37.53 -24.25
N LYS A 111 -12.22 -37.90 -22.96
CA LYS A 111 -12.50 -39.28 -22.53
C LYS A 111 -13.89 -39.74 -22.96
N ILE A 112 -14.91 -38.90 -22.76
CA ILE A 112 -16.29 -39.20 -23.17
C ILE A 112 -16.38 -39.38 -24.68
N LYS A 113 -15.71 -38.51 -25.46
CA LYS A 113 -15.69 -38.61 -26.92
C LYS A 113 -15.07 -39.92 -27.39
N THR A 114 -13.91 -40.30 -26.83
CA THR A 114 -13.27 -41.58 -27.15
C THR A 114 -14.15 -42.78 -26.79
N ALA A 115 -14.76 -42.79 -25.60
CA ALA A 115 -15.66 -43.86 -25.18
C ALA A 115 -16.89 -43.98 -26.10
N SER A 116 -17.49 -42.85 -26.46
CA SER A 116 -18.64 -42.78 -27.38
C SER A 116 -18.28 -43.30 -28.77
N THR A 117 -17.15 -42.87 -29.34
CA THR A 117 -16.67 -43.38 -30.63
C THR A 117 -16.44 -44.90 -30.60
N SER A 118 -15.80 -45.41 -29.54
CA SER A 118 -15.60 -46.86 -29.39
C SER A 118 -16.91 -47.64 -29.29
N ALA A 119 -17.89 -47.14 -28.53
CA ALA A 119 -19.20 -47.77 -28.42
C ALA A 119 -19.95 -47.77 -29.76
N PHE A 120 -19.91 -46.67 -30.51
CA PHE A 120 -20.52 -46.58 -31.83
C PHE A 120 -19.92 -47.59 -32.81
N LEU A 121 -18.59 -47.73 -32.83
CA LEU A 121 -17.90 -48.71 -33.68
C LEU A 121 -18.28 -50.16 -33.32
N GLN A 122 -18.47 -50.47 -32.04
CA GLN A 122 -18.92 -51.81 -31.61
C GLN A 122 -20.33 -52.11 -32.09
N VAL A 123 -21.24 -51.13 -32.04
CA VAL A 123 -22.62 -51.31 -32.54
C VAL A 123 -22.61 -51.54 -34.05
N ALA A 124 -21.90 -50.72 -34.83
CA ALA A 124 -21.80 -50.89 -36.28
C ALA A 124 -21.23 -52.27 -36.67
N ALA A 125 -20.19 -52.74 -35.96
CA ALA A 125 -19.61 -54.06 -36.19
C ALA A 125 -20.57 -55.23 -35.87
N CYS A 126 -21.57 -55.01 -35.01
CA CYS A 126 -22.62 -56.00 -34.74
C CYS A 126 -23.75 -55.96 -35.79
N GLU A 127 -24.01 -54.81 -36.41
CA GLU A 127 -25.03 -54.65 -37.46
C GLU A 127 -24.58 -55.21 -38.82
N ASP A 128 -23.26 -55.27 -39.07
CA ASP A 128 -22.66 -55.77 -40.32
C ASP A 128 -22.46 -57.31 -40.36
N ASN A 129 -22.88 -58.06 -39.33
CA ASN A 129 -22.87 -59.54 -39.25
C ASN A 129 -24.26 -60.15 -39.41
#